data_AF-A0AAZ3Q6I5-F1
#
_entry.id   AF-A0AAZ3Q6I5-F1
#
_cell.length_a   1.000
_cell.length_b   1.000
_cell.length_c   1.000
_cell.angle_alpha   90.00
_cell.angle_beta   90.00
_cell.angle_gamma   90.00
#
_symmetry.space_group_name_H-M   'P 1'
#
loop_
_entity.id
_entity.type
_entity.pdbx_description
1 polymer ?
#
loop_
_entity_poly.entity_id
_entity_poly.type
_entity_poly.pdbx_seq_one_letter_code
_entity_poly.pdbx_strand_id
1 'polypeptide(L)'
;AAVGPPWLVFSLVLADEERSLAEGDDEDLEAAVRALRDASDGTGSVLQRLSSAKQPVSHIPEVVDDFLRNFLVKMGMSRTLDCFQAEWYEMEQRGLLKTELVEFVPDAYTHNQLLDNELKNVQRERDSYRQAASKASETLVKLQKERDFHRLQHKRVVQEKNRLVEDIKRLKKHYGSYEPALKQLSDKYQVALKQKMLISLERDRACGQANSLEATLCNNAQVRRYDFSSPFLSGERKWEEAQTQHLQKQNKTCTRDTIGSFNF
;
A
#
# COMPACT_ATOMS: atom_id res chain seq x y z
N ALA A 1 11.35 -28.83 -29.58
CA ALA A 1 10.98 -27.96 -28.44
C ALA A 1 12.25 -27.36 -27.86
N ALA A 2 12.65 -26.18 -28.35
CA ALA A 2 13.83 -25.47 -27.84
C ALA A 2 13.37 -24.55 -26.71
N VAL A 3 13.67 -24.93 -25.47
CA VAL A 3 13.48 -24.07 -24.30
C VAL A 3 14.61 -23.04 -24.35
N GLY A 4 14.26 -21.81 -24.71
CA GLY A 4 15.20 -20.68 -24.73
C GLY A 4 15.82 -20.44 -23.36
N PRO A 5 17.00 -19.80 -23.31
CA PRO A 5 17.76 -19.65 -22.07
C PRO A 5 16.98 -18.79 -21.03
N PRO A 6 17.06 -19.11 -19.72
CA PRO A 6 16.21 -18.54 -18.66
C PRO A 6 16.24 -17.01 -18.52
N TRP A 7 17.25 -16.34 -19.09
CA TRP A 7 17.40 -14.88 -19.03
C TRP A 7 16.40 -14.11 -19.91
N LEU A 8 15.81 -14.75 -20.94
CA LEU A 8 14.78 -14.11 -21.77
C LEU A 8 13.46 -13.89 -21.01
N VAL A 9 13.13 -14.78 -20.06
CA VAL A 9 11.95 -14.65 -19.20
C VAL A 9 12.07 -13.44 -18.28
N PHE A 10 13.29 -13.15 -17.82
CA PHE A 10 13.58 -12.00 -16.96
C PHE A 10 13.45 -10.65 -17.67
N SER A 11 13.59 -10.62 -19.00
CA SER A 11 13.48 -9.39 -19.79
C SER A 11 12.02 -9.03 -20.13
N LEU A 12 11.09 -10.00 -20.16
CA LEU A 12 9.68 -9.73 -20.43
C LEU A 12 8.95 -9.13 -19.22
N VAL A 13 9.35 -9.51 -18.00
CA VAL A 13 8.77 -8.94 -16.76
C VAL A 13 9.07 -7.44 -16.61
N LEU A 14 10.10 -6.94 -17.30
CA LEU A 14 10.54 -5.54 -17.25
C LEU A 14 9.60 -4.53 -17.93
N ALA A 15 8.68 -4.97 -18.80
CA ALA A 15 7.79 -4.06 -19.53
C ALA A 15 6.43 -3.86 -18.84
N ASP A 16 6.03 -4.77 -17.94
CA ASP A 16 4.69 -4.75 -17.32
C ASP A 16 4.65 -3.92 -16.02
N GLU A 17 5.78 -3.75 -15.32
CA GLU A 17 5.82 -2.99 -14.06
C GLU A 17 5.81 -1.46 -14.23
N GLU A 18 6.09 -0.94 -15.43
CA GLU A 18 6.09 0.51 -15.69
C GLU A 18 4.68 1.07 -15.97
N ARG A 19 3.70 0.19 -16.20
CA ARG A 19 2.31 0.55 -16.57
C ARG A 19 1.33 0.59 -15.39
N SER A 20 1.72 0.12 -14.21
CA SER A 20 0.84 -0.03 -13.03
C SER A 20 0.80 1.20 -12.10
N LEU A 21 0.82 2.41 -12.66
CA LEU A 21 0.89 3.65 -11.87
C LEU A 21 -0.32 4.60 -12.01
N ALA A 22 -1.43 4.20 -12.66
CA ALA A 22 -2.48 5.16 -13.03
C ALA A 22 -3.95 4.80 -12.75
N GLU A 23 -4.31 3.60 -12.26
CA GLU A 23 -5.72 3.16 -12.29
C GLU A 23 -6.39 2.89 -10.91
N GLY A 24 -5.76 3.27 -9.79
CA GLY A 24 -6.24 2.86 -8.45
C GLY A 24 -7.01 3.88 -7.61
N ASP A 25 -6.89 5.19 -7.88
CA ASP A 25 -7.27 6.22 -6.90
C ASP A 25 -8.59 6.97 -7.23
N ASP A 26 -9.15 6.79 -8.44
CA ASP A 26 -10.32 7.55 -8.89
C ASP A 26 -11.67 6.95 -8.42
N GLU A 27 -11.72 5.64 -8.16
CA GLU A 27 -12.97 4.95 -7.78
C GLU A 27 -13.44 5.29 -6.35
N ASP A 28 -12.51 5.46 -5.41
CA ASP A 28 -12.82 5.70 -3.99
C ASP A 28 -13.31 7.14 -3.74
N LEU A 29 -12.77 8.10 -4.52
CA LEU A 29 -13.21 9.50 -4.46
C LEU A 29 -14.65 9.67 -4.96
N GLU A 30 -15.02 9.00 -6.05
CA GLU A 30 -16.39 9.02 -6.57
C GLU A 30 -17.41 8.42 -5.59
N ALA A 31 -17.05 7.32 -4.93
CA ALA A 31 -17.92 6.66 -3.96
C ALA A 31 -18.21 7.57 -2.75
N ALA A 32 -17.19 8.30 -2.26
CA ALA A 32 -17.33 9.26 -1.17
C ALA A 32 -18.21 10.47 -1.54
N VAL A 33 -18.09 10.98 -2.77
CA VAL A 33 -18.90 12.10 -3.28
C VAL A 33 -20.39 11.70 -3.41
N ARG A 34 -20.68 10.47 -3.86
CA ARG A 34 -22.05 9.95 -3.91
C ARG A 34 -22.68 9.84 -2.52
N ALA A 35 -21.94 9.30 -1.54
CA ALA A 35 -22.42 9.16 -0.16
C ALA A 35 -22.73 10.51 0.52
N LEU A 36 -21.98 11.57 0.21
CA LEU A 36 -22.26 12.93 0.73
C LEU A 36 -23.52 13.55 0.12
N ARG A 37 -23.81 13.23 -1.15
CA ARG A 37 -25.02 13.72 -1.84
C ARG A 37 -26.28 13.08 -1.26
N ASP A 38 -26.23 11.79 -0.99
CA ASP A 38 -27.36 11.04 -0.44
C ASP A 38 -27.69 11.44 1.01
N ALA A 39 -26.69 11.90 1.79
CA ALA A 39 -26.90 12.40 3.15
C ALA A 39 -27.58 13.79 3.20
N SER A 40 -27.42 14.60 2.15
CA SER A 40 -28.05 15.93 2.03
C SER A 40 -29.57 15.80 1.82
N ASP A 41 -29.99 14.82 1.02
CA ASP A 41 -31.40 14.67 0.62
C ASP A 41 -32.28 14.07 1.74
N GLY A 42 -31.68 13.43 2.75
CA GLY A 42 -32.39 12.84 3.90
C GLY A 42 -32.86 13.84 4.98
N THR A 43 -32.37 15.08 4.97
CA THR A 43 -32.63 16.06 6.05
C THR A 43 -33.86 16.94 5.78
N GLY A 44 -34.38 16.96 4.54
CA GLY A 44 -35.50 17.80 4.14
C GLY A 44 -36.90 17.35 4.62
N SER A 45 -37.04 16.10 5.08
CA SER A 45 -38.37 15.50 5.32
C SER A 45 -38.93 15.66 6.74
N VAL A 46 -38.17 16.20 7.70
CA VAL A 46 -38.57 16.22 9.13
C VAL A 46 -39.27 17.52 9.55
N LEU A 47 -39.24 18.58 8.73
CA LEU A 47 -39.78 19.89 9.10
C LEU A 47 -41.31 20.02 9.02
N GLN A 48 -42.03 19.04 8.45
CA GLN A 48 -43.44 19.23 8.04
C GLN A 48 -44.51 18.75 9.05
N ARG A 49 -44.17 18.23 10.24
CA ARG A 49 -45.17 17.52 11.08
C ARG A 49 -45.50 18.10 12.46
N LEU A 50 -45.17 19.35 12.78
CA LEU A 50 -45.53 19.92 14.09
C LEU A 50 -46.16 21.32 13.98
N SER A 51 -47.37 21.39 13.41
CA SER A 51 -48.25 22.53 13.64
C SER A 51 -49.72 22.09 13.68
N SER A 52 -50.23 21.78 14.86
CA SER A 52 -51.65 21.97 15.14
C SER A 52 -51.94 21.97 16.63
N ALA A 53 -52.90 22.81 17.01
CA ALA A 53 -53.58 22.91 18.30
C ALA A 53 -52.93 23.77 19.39
N LYS A 54 -52.97 25.10 19.22
CA LYS A 54 -53.46 26.04 20.24
C LYS A 54 -54.24 27.15 19.55
N GLN A 55 -55.54 27.21 19.78
CA GLN A 55 -56.40 28.34 19.40
C GLN A 55 -55.93 29.58 20.16
N PRO A 56 -55.42 30.63 19.50
CA PRO A 56 -55.30 31.93 20.11
C PRO A 56 -56.68 32.59 20.07
N VAL A 57 -57.04 33.27 21.15
CA VAL A 57 -58.14 34.24 21.14
C VAL A 57 -57.89 35.18 19.96
N SER A 58 -58.80 35.17 18.98
CA SER A 58 -58.77 36.07 17.85
C SER A 58 -58.94 37.50 18.37
N HIS A 59 -57.85 38.20 18.61
CA HIS A 59 -57.89 39.65 18.68
C HIS A 59 -58.24 40.08 17.25
N ILE A 60 -59.52 40.34 17.03
CA ILE A 60 -60.03 40.84 15.76
C ILE A 60 -59.27 42.15 15.57
N PRO A 61 -58.45 42.25 14.53
CA PRO A 61 -57.70 43.46 14.35
C PRO A 61 -58.70 44.61 14.08
N GLU A 62 -58.52 45.76 14.74
CA GLU A 62 -59.42 46.89 14.58
C GLU A 62 -59.16 47.53 13.21
N VAL A 63 -60.24 47.77 12.46
CA VAL A 63 -60.17 48.52 11.21
C VAL A 63 -59.75 49.95 11.55
N VAL A 64 -58.98 50.61 10.68
CA VAL A 64 -58.40 51.94 10.94
C VAL A 64 -59.43 52.96 11.41
N ASP A 65 -60.66 52.89 10.88
CA ASP A 65 -61.74 53.78 11.26
C ASP A 65 -62.25 53.52 12.69
N ASP A 66 -62.32 52.27 13.15
CA ASP A 66 -62.68 51.92 14.52
C ASP A 66 -61.60 52.37 15.50
N PHE A 67 -60.32 52.22 15.15
CA PHE A 67 -59.21 52.74 15.95
C PHE A 67 -59.32 54.27 16.11
N LEU A 68 -59.56 55.00 15.03
CA LEU A 68 -59.70 56.45 15.04
C LEU A 68 -60.93 56.91 15.81
N ARG A 69 -62.09 56.25 15.63
CA ARG A 69 -63.31 56.52 16.41
C ARG A 69 -63.05 56.30 17.90
N ASN A 70 -62.49 55.16 18.28
CA ASN A 70 -62.17 54.84 19.68
C ASN A 70 -61.19 55.85 20.28
N PHE A 71 -60.16 56.26 19.53
CA PHE A 71 -59.19 57.27 19.97
C PHE A 71 -59.84 58.64 20.21
N LEU A 72 -60.63 59.13 19.24
CA LEU A 72 -61.28 60.44 19.33
C LEU A 72 -62.31 60.50 20.46
N VAL A 73 -63.06 59.41 20.69
CA VAL A 73 -63.99 59.26 21.83
C VAL A 73 -63.22 59.29 23.15
N LYS A 74 -62.16 58.49 23.29
CA LYS A 74 -61.37 58.41 24.54
C LYS A 74 -60.71 59.72 24.92
N MET A 75 -60.29 60.51 23.93
CA MET A 75 -59.68 61.82 24.14
C MET A 75 -60.70 62.97 24.25
N GLY A 76 -62.01 62.68 24.17
CA GLY A 76 -63.07 63.68 24.31
C GLY A 76 -63.19 64.67 23.14
N MET A 77 -62.65 64.33 21.96
CA MET A 77 -62.61 65.19 20.79
C MET A 77 -63.89 65.06 19.93
N SER A 78 -65.05 65.35 20.52
CA SER A 78 -66.36 65.13 19.88
C SER A 78 -66.55 65.88 18.56
N ARG A 79 -66.16 67.16 18.49
CA ARG A 79 -66.29 67.95 17.25
C ARG A 79 -65.45 67.38 16.10
N THR A 80 -64.25 66.89 16.41
CA THR A 80 -63.36 66.28 15.42
C THR A 80 -63.89 64.91 14.99
N LEU A 81 -64.45 64.14 15.91
CA LEU A 81 -65.15 62.89 15.62
C LEU A 81 -66.33 63.12 14.68
N ASP A 82 -67.15 64.13 14.93
CA ASP A 82 -68.32 64.45 14.11
C ASP A 82 -67.92 64.85 12.68
N CYS A 83 -66.89 65.70 12.53
CA CYS A 83 -66.34 66.04 11.22
C CYS A 83 -65.75 64.81 10.51
N PHE A 84 -64.96 64.01 11.22
CA PHE A 84 -64.35 62.79 10.68
C PHE A 84 -65.41 61.79 10.20
N GLN A 85 -66.46 61.54 11.00
CA GLN A 85 -67.54 60.64 10.62
C GLN A 85 -68.30 61.15 9.40
N ALA A 86 -68.60 62.45 9.34
CA ALA A 86 -69.29 63.04 8.19
C ALA A 86 -68.47 62.89 6.90
N GLU A 87 -67.18 63.23 6.92
CA GLU A 87 -66.29 63.09 5.77
C GLU A 87 -66.08 61.61 5.40
N TRP A 88 -65.95 60.72 6.39
CA TRP A 88 -65.76 59.30 6.17
C TRP A 88 -66.96 58.66 5.45
N TYR A 89 -68.18 58.92 5.93
CA TYR A 89 -69.40 58.42 5.27
C TYR A 89 -69.63 59.07 3.90
N GLU A 90 -69.27 60.34 3.71
CA GLU A 90 -69.32 61.01 2.40
C GLU A 90 -68.37 60.34 1.39
N MET A 91 -67.16 59.98 1.82
CA MET A 91 -66.18 59.30 0.97
C MET A 91 -66.55 57.83 0.71
N GLU A 92 -67.19 57.16 1.67
CA GLU A 92 -67.74 55.80 1.54
C GLU A 92 -68.86 55.75 0.50
N GLN A 93 -69.84 56.64 0.61
CA GLN A 93 -70.99 56.70 -0.32
C GLN A 93 -70.60 57.08 -1.74
N ARG A 94 -69.51 57.82 -1.91
CA ARG A 94 -68.93 58.14 -3.22
C ARG A 94 -68.09 57.02 -3.82
N GLY A 95 -67.92 55.91 -3.09
CA GLY A 95 -67.09 54.76 -3.53
C GLY A 95 -65.60 55.10 -3.66
N LEU A 96 -65.15 56.19 -3.02
CA LEU A 96 -63.76 56.66 -3.06
C LEU A 96 -62.90 55.96 -2.00
N LEU A 97 -63.52 55.37 -0.98
CA LEU A 97 -62.85 54.52 -0.01
C LEU A 97 -62.68 53.12 -0.59
N LYS A 98 -61.43 52.72 -0.82
CA LYS A 98 -61.08 51.32 -1.06
C LYS A 98 -60.99 50.63 0.30
N THR A 99 -62.13 50.23 0.87
CA THR A 99 -62.22 49.55 2.17
C THR A 99 -61.37 48.27 2.22
N GLU A 100 -61.10 47.67 1.06
CA GLU A 100 -60.20 46.51 0.88
C GLU A 100 -58.70 46.82 1.08
N LEU A 101 -58.30 48.10 1.02
CA LEU A 101 -56.91 48.57 1.20
C LEU A 101 -56.68 49.25 2.56
N VAL A 102 -57.75 49.46 3.33
CA VAL A 102 -57.66 49.95 4.71
C VAL A 102 -57.32 48.75 5.58
N GLU A 103 -56.07 48.32 5.50
CA GLU A 103 -55.55 47.25 6.35
C GLU A 103 -55.66 47.64 7.82
N PHE A 104 -55.92 46.63 8.63
CA PHE A 104 -55.93 46.69 10.07
C PHE A 104 -54.74 47.42 10.67
N VAL A 105 -54.95 48.19 11.75
CA VAL A 105 -53.86 48.76 12.54
C VAL A 105 -53.34 47.68 13.47
N PRO A 106 -52.13 47.10 13.25
CA PRO A 106 -51.58 46.15 14.19
C PRO A 106 -51.27 46.91 15.47
N ASP A 107 -51.78 46.44 16.60
CA ASP A 107 -51.36 47.01 17.87
C ASP A 107 -49.85 46.77 18.07
N ALA A 108 -49.21 47.62 18.88
CA ALA A 108 -47.77 47.51 19.15
C ALA A 108 -47.39 46.12 19.71
N TYR A 109 -48.34 45.43 20.36
CA TYR A 109 -48.16 44.08 20.87
C TYR A 109 -48.05 43.04 19.74
N THR A 110 -48.92 43.10 18.73
CA THR A 110 -48.92 42.23 17.56
C THR A 110 -47.64 42.40 16.76
N HIS A 111 -47.20 43.66 16.56
CA HIS A 111 -45.93 43.93 15.88
C HIS A 111 -44.74 43.37 16.65
N ASN A 112 -44.69 43.55 17.98
CA ASN A 112 -43.64 42.98 18.82
C ASN A 112 -43.64 41.44 18.80
N GLN A 113 -44.81 40.79 18.76
CA GLN A 113 -44.88 39.34 18.60
C GLN A 113 -44.32 38.86 17.25
N LEU A 114 -44.63 39.56 16.16
CA LEU A 114 -44.08 39.23 14.84
C LEU A 114 -42.55 39.36 14.84
N LEU A 115 -42.02 40.47 15.36
CA LEU A 115 -40.58 40.69 15.48
C LEU A 115 -39.91 39.63 16.38
N ASP A 116 -40.52 39.24 17.49
CA ASP A 116 -39.99 38.19 18.37
C ASP A 116 -39.97 36.82 17.67
N ASN A 117 -41.01 36.51 16.88
CA ASN A 117 -41.05 35.29 16.07
C ASN A 117 -39.98 35.29 14.98
N GLU A 118 -39.78 36.41 14.27
CA GLU A 118 -38.72 36.56 13.28
C GLU A 118 -37.34 36.43 13.93
N LEU A 119 -37.12 37.07 15.07
CA LEU A 119 -35.87 36.98 15.81
C LEU A 119 -35.58 35.54 16.24
N LYS A 120 -36.59 34.82 16.73
CA LYS A 120 -36.49 33.38 17.05
C LYS A 120 -36.22 32.52 15.81
N ASN A 121 -36.83 32.83 14.66
CA ASN A 121 -36.58 32.13 13.39
C ASN A 121 -35.11 32.31 12.99
N VAL A 122 -34.64 33.56 12.92
CA VAL A 122 -33.26 33.89 12.52
C VAL A 122 -32.23 33.29 13.49
N GLN A 123 -32.51 33.30 14.80
CA GLN A 123 -31.64 32.66 15.78
C GLN A 123 -31.53 31.15 15.56
N ARG A 124 -32.64 30.46 15.27
CA ARG A 124 -32.64 29.02 14.95
C ARG A 124 -31.85 28.73 13.69
N GLU A 125 -32.01 29.53 12.64
CA GLU A 125 -31.25 29.39 11.40
C GLU A 125 -29.76 29.60 11.63
N ARG A 126 -29.37 30.66 12.34
CA ARG A 126 -27.98 30.91 12.74
C ARG A 126 -27.39 29.72 13.49
N ASP A 127 -28.11 29.17 14.46
CA ASP A 127 -27.62 28.05 15.25
C ASP A 127 -27.50 26.76 14.43
N SER A 128 -28.42 26.54 13.49
CA SER A 128 -28.33 25.46 12.50
C SER A 128 -27.08 25.60 11.62
N TYR A 129 -26.85 26.77 11.04
CA TYR A 129 -25.65 27.04 10.23
C TYR A 129 -24.36 26.91 11.04
N ARG A 130 -24.37 27.38 12.29
CA ARG A 130 -23.21 27.24 13.19
C ARG A 130 -22.89 25.76 13.46
N GLN A 131 -23.90 24.93 13.71
CA GLN A 131 -23.72 23.50 13.90
C GLN A 131 -23.23 22.81 12.62
N ALA A 132 -23.79 23.15 11.47
CA ALA A 132 -23.36 22.62 10.18
C ALA A 132 -21.89 22.98 9.89
N ALA A 133 -21.51 24.24 10.12
CA ALA A 133 -20.13 24.70 9.96
C ALA A 133 -19.16 23.99 10.91
N SER A 134 -19.53 23.80 12.19
CA SER A 134 -18.71 23.05 13.14
C SER A 134 -18.50 21.60 12.70
N LYS A 135 -19.58 20.91 12.28
CA LYS A 135 -19.49 19.53 11.76
C LYS A 135 -18.60 19.46 10.51
N ALA A 136 -18.77 20.39 9.57
CA ALA A 136 -17.93 20.47 8.38
C ALA A 136 -16.45 20.66 8.74
N SER A 137 -16.14 21.56 9.68
CA SER A 137 -14.79 21.79 10.17
C SER A 137 -14.17 20.53 10.81
N GLU A 138 -14.93 19.82 11.64
CA GLU A 138 -14.48 18.54 12.23
C GLU A 138 -14.18 17.48 11.16
N THR A 139 -15.04 17.34 10.15
CA THR A 139 -14.81 16.41 9.04
C THR A 139 -13.59 16.78 8.23
N LEU A 140 -13.38 18.07 7.97
CA LEU A 140 -12.21 18.57 7.25
C LEU A 140 -10.91 18.24 7.99
N VAL A 141 -10.87 18.41 9.31
CA VAL A 141 -9.70 18.04 10.11
C VAL A 141 -9.41 16.54 10.03
N LYS A 142 -10.45 15.68 10.03
CA LYS A 142 -10.28 14.23 9.87
C LYS A 142 -9.70 13.89 8.49
N LEU A 143 -10.26 14.45 7.43
CA LEU A 143 -9.78 14.22 6.05
C LEU A 143 -8.36 14.73 5.84
N GLN A 144 -8.00 15.88 6.43
CA GLN A 144 -6.63 16.37 6.38
C GLN A 144 -5.63 15.43 7.04
N LYS A 145 -5.98 14.87 8.21
CA LYS A 145 -5.15 13.87 8.90
C LYS A 145 -4.97 12.61 8.05
N GLU A 146 -6.05 12.11 7.43
CA GLU A 146 -6.00 10.92 6.57
C GLU A 146 -5.14 11.16 5.33
N ARG A 147 -5.36 12.29 4.64
CA ARG A 147 -4.52 12.71 3.51
C ARG A 147 -3.04 12.80 3.91
N ASP A 148 -2.74 13.39 5.07
CA ASP A 148 -1.36 13.54 5.54
C ASP A 148 -0.75 12.20 5.95
N PHE A 149 -1.55 11.29 6.52
CA PHE A 149 -1.16 9.91 6.80
C PHE A 149 -0.78 9.17 5.52
N HIS A 150 -1.65 9.16 4.50
CA HIS A 150 -1.36 8.53 3.21
C HIS A 150 -0.13 9.13 2.54
N ARG A 151 -0.01 10.46 2.53
CA ARG A 151 1.13 11.15 1.95
C ARG A 151 2.44 10.81 2.66
N LEU A 152 2.43 10.69 3.99
CA LEU A 152 3.60 10.27 4.76
C LEU A 152 3.93 8.80 4.54
N GLN A 153 2.92 7.93 4.52
CA GLN A 153 3.07 6.50 4.32
C GLN A 153 3.63 6.20 2.94
N HIS A 154 3.08 6.82 1.89
CA HIS A 154 3.60 6.70 0.53
C HIS A 154 5.08 7.10 0.46
N LYS A 155 5.47 8.22 1.08
CA LYS A 155 6.88 8.64 1.16
C LYS A 155 7.77 7.58 1.82
N ARG A 156 7.31 6.97 2.92
CA ARG A 156 8.07 5.90 3.61
C ARG A 156 8.23 4.67 2.72
N VAL A 157 7.14 4.20 2.12
CA VAL A 157 7.14 3.04 1.22
C VAL A 157 8.07 3.29 0.02
N VAL A 158 8.06 4.48 -0.57
CA VAL A 158 8.97 4.83 -1.67
C VAL A 158 10.44 4.80 -1.22
N GLN A 159 10.75 5.27 -0.02
CA GLN A 159 12.10 5.19 0.53
C GLN A 159 12.55 3.74 0.73
N GLU A 160 11.70 2.89 1.30
CA GLU A 160 11.97 1.46 1.50
C GLU A 160 12.15 0.74 0.16
N LYS A 161 11.25 0.98 -0.79
CA LYS A 161 11.35 0.47 -2.17
C LYS A 161 12.69 0.85 -2.79
N ASN A 162 13.11 2.11 -2.66
CA ASN A 162 14.38 2.56 -3.24
C ASN A 162 15.60 1.89 -2.59
N ARG A 163 15.58 1.67 -1.27
CA ARG A 163 16.62 0.89 -0.58
C ARG A 163 16.70 -0.54 -1.10
N LEU A 164 15.56 -1.22 -1.23
CA LEU A 164 15.51 -2.58 -1.75
C LEU A 164 15.99 -2.64 -3.21
N VAL A 165 15.62 -1.66 -4.04
CA VAL A 165 16.09 -1.55 -5.42
C VAL A 165 17.62 -1.42 -5.48
N GLU A 166 18.21 -0.63 -4.59
CA GLU A 166 19.67 -0.50 -4.49
C GLU A 166 20.35 -1.80 -4.05
N ASP A 167 19.77 -2.53 -3.09
CA ASP A 167 20.28 -3.82 -2.64
C ASP A 167 20.21 -4.87 -3.76
N ILE A 168 19.09 -4.92 -4.50
CA ILE A 168 18.94 -5.78 -5.68
C ILE A 168 20.00 -5.45 -6.74
N LYS A 169 20.26 -4.15 -7.00
CA LYS A 169 21.31 -3.73 -7.95
C LYS A 169 22.70 -4.18 -7.50
N ARG A 170 23.02 -4.02 -6.21
CA ARG A 170 24.30 -4.50 -5.63
C ARG A 170 24.43 -6.01 -5.75
N LEU A 171 23.36 -6.75 -5.46
CA LEU A 171 23.33 -8.21 -5.54
C LEU A 171 23.52 -8.69 -6.98
N LYS A 172 22.79 -8.10 -7.94
CA LYS A 172 22.95 -8.40 -9.38
C LYS A 172 24.38 -8.18 -9.84
N LYS A 173 25.02 -7.08 -9.43
CA LYS A 173 26.42 -6.80 -9.75
C LYS A 173 27.37 -7.88 -9.19
N HIS A 174 27.13 -8.32 -7.96
CA HIS A 174 27.94 -9.37 -7.33
C HIS A 174 27.77 -10.72 -8.04
N TYR A 175 26.54 -11.11 -8.41
CA TYR A 175 26.31 -12.34 -9.20
C TYR A 175 26.92 -12.28 -10.60
N GLY A 176 26.84 -11.13 -11.28
CA GLY A 176 27.52 -10.93 -12.56
C GLY A 176 29.04 -11.08 -12.46
N SER A 177 29.64 -10.87 -11.28
CA SER A 177 31.07 -11.09 -11.05
C SER A 177 31.44 -12.57 -10.81
N TYR A 178 30.52 -13.41 -10.34
CA TYR A 178 30.78 -14.84 -10.15
C TYR A 178 30.79 -15.62 -11.48
N GLU A 179 30.02 -15.19 -12.46
CA GLU A 179 29.94 -15.82 -13.78
C GLU A 179 31.33 -16.03 -14.43
N PRO A 180 32.19 -15.00 -14.57
CA PRO A 180 33.53 -15.21 -15.13
C PRO A 180 34.43 -16.08 -14.24
N ALA A 181 34.29 -16.00 -12.91
CA ALA A 181 35.09 -16.83 -12.00
C ALA A 181 34.75 -18.32 -12.13
N LEU A 182 33.46 -18.66 -12.24
CA LEU A 182 32.99 -20.03 -12.48
C LEU A 182 33.44 -20.53 -13.86
N LYS A 183 33.36 -19.67 -14.88
CA LYS A 183 33.85 -20.00 -16.23
C LYS A 183 35.33 -20.33 -16.23
N GLN A 184 36.16 -19.48 -15.60
CA GLN A 184 37.59 -19.72 -15.45
C GLN A 184 37.90 -21.03 -14.72
N LEU A 185 37.15 -21.37 -13.66
CA LEU A 185 37.35 -22.61 -12.94
C LEU A 185 37.00 -23.84 -13.80
N SER A 186 35.90 -23.77 -14.56
CA SER A 186 35.51 -24.81 -15.52
C SER A 186 36.57 -25.02 -16.59
N ASP A 187 37.10 -23.93 -17.17
CA ASP A 187 38.17 -23.98 -18.17
C ASP A 187 39.44 -24.64 -17.60
N LYS A 188 39.87 -24.23 -16.39
CA LYS A 188 41.00 -24.85 -15.68
C LYS A 188 40.78 -26.33 -15.43
N TYR A 189 39.58 -26.72 -15.02
CA TYR A 189 39.22 -28.12 -14.81
C TYR A 189 39.32 -28.94 -16.11
N GLN A 190 38.79 -28.42 -17.22
CA GLN A 190 38.92 -29.08 -18.52
C GLN A 190 40.38 -29.23 -18.97
N VAL A 191 41.21 -28.20 -18.76
CA VAL A 191 42.65 -28.26 -19.07
C VAL A 191 43.34 -29.32 -18.21
N ALA A 192 43.10 -29.33 -16.90
CA ALA A 192 43.68 -30.30 -15.99
C ALA A 192 43.26 -31.75 -16.35
N LEU A 193 42.00 -31.96 -16.76
CA LEU A 193 41.55 -33.26 -17.26
C LEU A 193 42.30 -33.70 -18.52
N LYS A 194 42.48 -32.81 -19.49
CA LYS A 194 43.24 -33.10 -20.71
C LYS A 194 44.71 -33.44 -20.39
N GLN A 195 45.34 -32.67 -19.50
CA GLN A 195 46.72 -32.93 -19.06
C GLN A 195 46.84 -34.27 -18.32
N LYS A 196 45.92 -34.59 -17.40
CA LYS A 196 45.89 -35.88 -16.71
C LYS A 196 45.83 -37.05 -17.71
N MET A 197 45.01 -36.91 -18.76
CA MET A 197 44.91 -37.92 -19.81
C MET A 197 46.23 -38.08 -20.59
N LEU A 198 46.88 -36.99 -20.97
CA LEU A 198 48.20 -37.02 -21.64
C LEU A 198 49.28 -37.68 -20.78
N ILE A 199 49.38 -37.29 -19.50
CA ILE A 199 50.33 -37.89 -18.55
C ILE A 199 50.05 -39.38 -18.37
N SER A 200 48.77 -39.79 -18.33
CA SER A 200 48.43 -41.21 -18.25
C SER A 200 48.94 -41.99 -19.47
N LEU A 201 48.74 -41.45 -20.68
CA LEU A 201 49.23 -42.08 -21.90
C LEU A 201 50.77 -42.14 -21.97
N GLU A 202 51.47 -41.10 -21.51
CA GLU A 202 52.92 -41.08 -21.41
C GLU A 202 53.44 -42.11 -20.40
N ARG A 203 52.78 -42.21 -19.24
CA ARG A 203 53.08 -43.24 -18.24
C ARG A 203 52.90 -44.64 -18.82
N ASP A 204 51.78 -44.90 -19.51
CA ASP A 204 51.47 -46.21 -20.08
C ASP A 204 52.50 -46.60 -21.16
N ARG A 205 52.95 -45.64 -21.99
CA ARG A 205 54.05 -45.85 -22.94
C ARG A 205 55.37 -46.19 -22.25
N ALA A 206 55.75 -45.43 -21.22
CA ALA A 206 56.98 -45.66 -20.47
C ALA A 206 56.96 -47.02 -19.74
N CYS A 207 55.84 -47.38 -19.10
CA CYS A 207 55.64 -48.70 -18.52
C CYS A 207 55.71 -49.81 -19.57
N GLY A 208 55.10 -49.63 -20.75
CA GLY A 208 55.22 -50.59 -21.85
C GLY A 208 56.67 -50.80 -22.32
N GLN A 209 57.45 -49.73 -22.44
CA GLN A 209 58.88 -49.80 -22.75
C GLN A 209 59.69 -50.50 -21.66
N ALA A 210 59.46 -50.14 -20.38
CA ALA A 210 60.12 -50.77 -19.24
C ALA A 210 59.82 -52.27 -19.18
N ASN A 211 58.55 -52.67 -19.31
CA ASN A 211 58.15 -54.07 -19.33
C ASN A 211 58.77 -54.84 -20.51
N SER A 212 58.88 -54.22 -21.69
CA SER A 212 59.55 -54.84 -22.85
C SER A 212 61.05 -55.02 -22.60
N LEU A 213 61.72 -54.04 -21.98
CA LEU A 213 63.12 -54.13 -21.60
C LEU A 213 63.34 -55.18 -20.51
N GLU A 214 62.48 -55.23 -19.49
CA GLU A 214 62.49 -56.26 -18.44
C GLU A 214 62.28 -57.66 -19.02
N ALA A 215 61.33 -57.85 -19.93
CA ALA A 215 61.13 -59.11 -20.63
C ALA A 215 62.37 -59.53 -21.43
N THR A 216 63.03 -58.56 -22.09
CA THR A 216 64.28 -58.79 -22.81
C THR A 216 65.42 -59.17 -21.85
N LEU A 217 65.56 -58.47 -20.72
CA LEU A 217 66.54 -58.80 -19.68
C LEU A 217 66.27 -60.17 -19.06
N CYS A 218 65.01 -60.51 -18.80
CA CYS A 218 64.59 -61.81 -18.26
C CYS A 218 64.90 -62.93 -19.25
N ASN A 219 64.54 -62.77 -20.54
CA ASN A 219 64.89 -63.73 -21.59
C ASN A 219 66.42 -63.92 -21.70
N ASN A 220 67.21 -62.83 -21.67
CA ASN A 220 68.67 -62.92 -21.69
C ASN A 220 69.26 -63.54 -20.41
N ALA A 221 68.66 -63.28 -19.25
CA ALA A 221 69.02 -63.93 -17.99
C ALA A 221 68.63 -65.42 -17.98
N GLN A 222 67.54 -65.81 -18.65
CA GLN A 222 67.13 -67.18 -18.85
C GLN A 222 68.08 -67.91 -19.81
N VAL A 223 68.49 -67.27 -20.90
CA VAL A 223 69.54 -67.78 -21.81
C VAL A 223 70.87 -67.98 -21.07
N ARG A 224 71.23 -67.09 -20.14
CA ARG A 224 72.40 -67.29 -19.26
C ARG A 224 72.20 -68.33 -18.14
N ARG A 225 70.96 -68.70 -17.80
CA ARG A 225 70.65 -69.78 -16.84
C ARG A 225 70.49 -71.15 -17.49
N TYR A 226 70.38 -71.23 -18.82
CA TYR A 226 70.35 -72.50 -19.56
C TYR A 226 71.74 -73.14 -19.75
N ASP A 227 72.82 -72.52 -19.27
CA ASP A 227 74.17 -73.11 -19.21
C ASP A 227 74.65 -73.48 -17.80
N PHE A 228 73.81 -73.39 -16.76
CA PHE A 228 74.17 -73.96 -15.45
C PHE A 228 72.93 -74.33 -14.62
N SER A 229 72.54 -75.61 -14.69
CA SER A 229 71.64 -76.23 -13.71
C SER A 229 72.43 -77.07 -12.71
N SER A 230 72.49 -76.61 -11.45
CA SER A 230 72.42 -77.49 -10.27
C SER A 230 72.18 -76.70 -8.98
N PRO A 231 71.60 -77.34 -7.93
CA PRO A 231 70.71 -76.72 -6.94
C PRO A 231 71.41 -76.38 -5.62
N PHE A 232 70.62 -75.85 -4.65
CA PHE A 232 70.94 -75.50 -3.24
C PHE A 232 71.08 -73.97 -3.06
N LEU A 233 70.24 -73.26 -2.31
CA LEU A 233 69.95 -73.42 -0.87
C LEU A 233 68.52 -72.92 -0.52
N SER A 234 67.77 -73.79 0.13
CA SER A 234 66.66 -73.43 1.01
C SER A 234 67.21 -72.77 2.28
N GLY A 235 67.11 -71.45 2.41
CA GLY A 235 67.57 -70.78 3.64
C GLY A 235 67.16 -69.31 3.83
N GLU A 236 67.01 -68.52 2.77
CA GLU A 236 66.94 -67.05 2.93
C GLU A 236 65.54 -66.44 2.92
N ARG A 237 64.49 -67.23 2.60
CA ARG A 237 63.10 -66.70 2.54
C ARG A 237 62.45 -66.37 3.89
N LYS A 238 63.09 -66.67 5.03
CA LYS A 238 62.50 -66.40 6.36
C LYS A 238 62.81 -65.02 6.95
N TRP A 239 63.81 -64.29 6.45
CA TRP A 239 64.20 -63.00 7.04
C TRP A 239 63.53 -61.80 6.35
N GLU A 240 63.21 -61.88 5.06
CA GLU A 240 62.52 -60.80 4.32
C GLU A 240 61.01 -60.73 4.62
N GLU A 241 60.36 -61.87 4.88
CA GLU A 241 58.94 -61.89 5.31
C GLU A 241 58.75 -61.33 6.74
N ALA A 242 59.77 -61.45 7.60
CA ALA A 242 59.75 -60.86 8.95
C ALA A 242 59.89 -59.32 8.93
N GLN A 243 60.65 -58.77 7.98
CA GLN A 243 60.81 -57.31 7.84
C GLN A 243 59.59 -56.65 7.17
N THR A 244 58.93 -57.31 6.22
CA THR A 244 57.71 -56.80 5.57
C THR A 244 56.49 -56.78 6.50
N GLN A 245 56.37 -57.73 7.43
CA GLN A 245 55.30 -57.70 8.44
C GLN A 245 55.50 -56.62 9.53
N HIS A 246 56.74 -56.23 9.85
CA HIS A 246 57.01 -55.15 10.83
C HIS A 246 56.67 -53.76 10.26
N LEU A 247 56.98 -53.51 8.98
CA LEU A 247 56.64 -52.25 8.28
C LEU A 247 55.14 -52.08 8.04
N GLN A 248 54.39 -53.16 7.78
CA GLN A 248 52.93 -53.10 7.66
C GLN A 248 52.20 -52.84 8.99
N LYS A 249 52.81 -53.19 10.15
CA LYS A 249 52.24 -52.87 11.47
C LYS A 249 52.42 -51.39 11.85
N GLN A 250 53.52 -50.73 11.45
CA GLN A 250 53.69 -49.29 11.71
C GLN A 250 52.82 -48.40 10.81
N ASN A 251 52.51 -48.84 9.59
CA ASN A 251 51.70 -48.04 8.67
C ASN A 251 50.18 -48.08 9.00
N LYS A 252 49.71 -49.09 9.76
CA LYS A 252 48.32 -49.18 10.24
C LYS A 252 48.03 -48.32 11.47
N THR A 253 49.03 -47.92 12.24
CA THR A 253 48.88 -47.02 13.40
C THR A 253 48.85 -45.54 13.03
N CYS A 254 49.33 -45.14 11.84
CA CYS A 254 49.34 -43.74 11.41
C CYS A 254 48.04 -43.31 10.68
N THR A 255 47.31 -44.25 10.07
CA THR A 255 46.07 -43.94 9.30
C THR A 255 44.79 -43.91 10.14
N ARG A 256 44.86 -43.96 11.49
CA ARG A 256 43.67 -43.89 12.36
C ARG A 256 43.43 -42.51 12.97
N ASP A 257 44.40 -41.59 12.92
CA ASP A 257 44.33 -40.28 13.58
C ASP A 257 44.06 -39.09 12.64
N THR A 258 43.71 -39.32 11.37
CA THR A 258 43.46 -38.22 10.39
C THR A 258 42.08 -38.28 9.73
N ILE A 259 41.10 -38.95 10.35
CA ILE A 259 39.69 -38.89 9.96
C ILE A 259 38.87 -38.57 11.20
N GLY A 260 38.96 -37.33 11.65
CA GLY A 260 38.31 -36.91 12.88
C GLY A 260 38.32 -35.42 13.11
N SER A 261 38.18 -34.57 12.08
CA SER A 261 37.87 -33.14 12.24
C SER A 261 37.49 -32.49 10.90
N PHE A 262 36.29 -32.76 10.39
CA PHE A 262 35.61 -31.88 9.43
C PHE A 262 34.11 -32.14 9.53
N ASN A 263 33.47 -31.46 10.49
CA ASN A 263 32.06 -31.14 10.47
C ASN A 263 31.97 -29.62 10.70
N PHE A 264 31.45 -28.91 9.70
CA PHE A 264 30.97 -27.54 9.77
C PHE A 264 29.53 -27.57 9.23
#